data_AF-A0A3N7A7J2-F1
#
_entry.id   AF-A0A3N7A7J2-F1
#
_cell.length_a   1.000
_cell.length_b   1.000
_cell.length_c   1.000
_cell.angle_alpha   90.00
_cell.angle_beta   90.00
_cell.angle_gamma   90.00
#
_symmetry.space_group_name_H-M   'P 1'
#
loop_
_entity.id
_entity.type
_entity.pdbx_description
1 polymer ?
#
loop_
_entity_poly.entity_id
_entity_poly.type
_entity_poly.pdbx_seq_one_letter_code
_entity_poly.pdbx_strand_id
1 'polypeptide(L)'
;MKIITLYFTVFFIILSCSENSQKTKSMDFGSFKIQTPKTWNKLKTDAYDSNAGIIVTKNNDSIFYDYGPYSSSLEEPTDAIISRKDLNELLKVNPEADTTAFMILNANANQEDFIKSKITYKKIDGYKAKILEPKQVGKGMAGVYIDSIKTGSLGKIRFNLYGTNLTKESQNELLKAIHTLRFTK
;
A
#
# COMPACT_ATOMS: atom_id res chain seq x y z
N MET A 1 -42.53 65.29 22.54
CA MET A 1 -41.25 64.74 23.03
C MET A 1 -40.99 63.43 22.31
N LYS A 2 -39.79 63.31 21.72
CA LYS A 2 -39.30 62.16 20.93
C LYS A 2 -39.14 60.92 21.81
N ILE A 3 -39.36 59.73 21.25
CA ILE A 3 -38.55 58.50 21.38
C ILE A 3 -38.98 57.64 20.16
N ILE A 4 -38.40 57.86 18.98
CA ILE A 4 -37.24 57.13 18.41
C ILE A 4 -37.47 55.61 18.41
N THR A 5 -37.86 55.12 17.23
CA THR A 5 -37.90 53.74 16.79
C THR A 5 -36.51 53.09 16.95
N LEU A 6 -36.43 51.88 17.52
CA LEU A 6 -35.23 51.06 17.40
C LEU A 6 -35.61 49.59 17.17
N TYR A 7 -35.73 49.26 15.89
CA TYR A 7 -35.59 47.90 15.38
C TYR A 7 -34.14 47.48 15.61
N PHE A 8 -33.91 46.44 16.40
CA PHE A 8 -32.62 45.76 16.46
C PHE A 8 -32.83 44.26 16.30
N THR A 9 -33.13 43.87 15.06
CA THR A 9 -33.10 42.47 14.61
C THR A 9 -31.62 42.05 14.54
N VAL A 10 -31.09 41.52 15.63
CA VAL A 10 -29.78 40.89 15.63
C VAL A 10 -29.99 39.40 15.43
N PHE A 11 -30.21 39.02 14.17
CA PHE A 11 -30.01 37.65 13.73
C PHE A 11 -28.51 37.49 13.50
N PHE A 12 -27.78 37.19 14.58
CA PHE A 12 -26.38 36.77 14.50
C PHE A 12 -26.35 35.43 13.78
N ILE A 13 -26.23 35.48 12.46
CA ILE A 13 -25.89 34.33 11.62
C ILE A 13 -24.47 33.93 12.03
N ILE A 14 -24.37 33.05 13.02
CA ILE A 14 -23.17 32.26 13.25
C ILE A 14 -23.05 31.25 12.10
N LEU A 15 -22.63 31.76 10.94
CA LEU A 15 -21.94 30.97 9.92
C LEU A 15 -20.56 30.61 10.50
N SER A 16 -20.56 29.68 11.46
CA SER A 16 -19.39 28.84 11.70
C SER A 16 -19.31 27.87 10.53
N CYS A 17 -18.81 28.36 9.39
CA CYS A 17 -18.09 27.49 8.48
C CYS A 17 -16.85 27.06 9.26
N SER A 18 -16.93 25.92 9.94
CA SER A 18 -15.71 25.18 10.20
C SER A 18 -15.11 24.93 8.82
N GLU A 19 -13.93 25.49 8.55
CA GLU A 19 -13.13 25.00 7.44
C GLU A 19 -13.00 23.50 7.70
N ASN A 20 -13.78 22.71 6.98
CA ASN A 20 -13.64 21.28 6.97
C ASN A 20 -12.33 21.05 6.23
N SER A 21 -11.23 21.18 6.98
CA SER A 21 -9.86 20.95 6.56
C SER A 21 -9.70 19.45 6.36
N GLN A 22 -10.45 18.91 5.40
CA GLN A 22 -10.39 17.51 5.02
C GLN A 22 -8.92 17.21 4.72
N LYS A 23 -8.28 16.42 5.60
CA LYS A 23 -6.86 16.04 5.49
C LYS A 23 -6.62 15.12 4.30
N THR A 24 -7.70 14.54 3.77
CA THR A 24 -7.72 13.60 2.67
C THR A 24 -8.37 14.20 1.42
N LYS A 25 -8.07 13.61 0.26
CA LYS A 25 -8.72 13.81 -1.02
C LYS A 25 -9.08 12.47 -1.64
N SER A 26 -10.12 12.47 -2.47
CA SER A 26 -10.41 11.34 -3.35
C SER A 26 -9.46 11.41 -4.56
N MET A 27 -8.77 10.31 -4.84
CA MET A 27 -8.07 10.12 -6.11
C MET A 27 -8.84 9.09 -6.94
N ASP A 28 -9.16 9.47 -8.17
CA ASP A 28 -9.89 8.64 -9.13
C ASP A 28 -8.94 8.16 -10.23
N PHE A 29 -8.84 6.84 -10.38
CA PHE A 29 -7.99 6.19 -11.37
C PHE A 29 -8.83 5.56 -12.50
N GLY A 30 -10.13 5.83 -12.58
CA GLY A 30 -11.06 5.25 -13.54
C GLY A 30 -11.54 3.85 -13.13
N SER A 31 -10.61 2.91 -12.96
CA SER A 31 -10.94 1.53 -12.52
C SER A 31 -11.20 1.40 -11.03
N PHE A 32 -10.66 2.33 -10.23
CA PHE A 32 -10.84 2.38 -8.79
C PHE A 32 -10.68 3.81 -8.26
N LYS A 33 -11.15 4.02 -7.03
CA LYS A 33 -10.95 5.25 -6.26
C LYS A 33 -10.39 4.93 -4.89
N ILE A 34 -9.66 5.88 -4.32
CA ILE A 34 -9.06 5.76 -2.99
C ILE A 34 -9.01 7.12 -2.29
N GLN A 35 -9.24 7.15 -0.99
CA GLN A 35 -9.04 8.34 -0.16
C GLN A 35 -7.59 8.37 0.32
N THR A 36 -6.88 9.45 0.03
CA THR A 36 -5.45 9.62 0.31
C THR A 36 -5.20 10.98 0.94
N PRO A 37 -4.06 11.19 1.63
CA PRO A 37 -3.64 12.53 2.03
C PRO A 37 -3.61 13.52 0.86
N LYS A 38 -3.97 14.78 1.10
CA LYS A 38 -3.98 15.82 0.05
C LYS A 38 -2.63 16.00 -0.65
N THR A 39 -1.55 15.72 0.06
CA THR A 39 -0.15 15.82 -0.38
C THR A 39 0.29 14.74 -1.35
N TRP A 40 -0.46 13.63 -1.47
CA TRP A 40 -0.12 12.55 -2.39
C TRP A 40 -0.39 12.96 -3.83
N ASN A 41 0.50 12.66 -4.77
CA ASN A 41 0.34 13.04 -6.17
C ASN A 41 0.54 11.83 -7.08
N LYS A 42 -0.30 11.71 -8.10
CA LYS A 42 -0.12 10.71 -9.16
C LYS A 42 0.97 11.19 -10.11
N LEU A 43 1.96 10.34 -10.37
CA LEU A 43 2.86 10.50 -11.51
C LEU A 43 2.19 9.92 -12.75
N LYS A 44 2.24 10.66 -13.87
CA LYS A 44 1.83 10.12 -15.16
C LYS A 44 2.87 9.08 -15.60
N THR A 45 2.42 7.87 -15.89
CA THR A 45 3.24 6.78 -16.44
C THR A 45 2.55 6.25 -17.68
N ASP A 46 3.31 5.96 -18.73
CA ASP A 46 2.79 5.31 -19.93
C ASP A 46 2.66 3.80 -19.64
N ALA A 47 1.46 3.35 -19.29
CA ALA A 47 1.14 1.93 -19.16
C ALA A 47 0.37 1.49 -20.42
N TYR A 48 0.81 0.39 -21.05
CA TYR A 48 0.31 -0.04 -22.36
C TYR A 48 -0.99 -0.85 -22.26
N ASP A 49 -1.05 -1.82 -21.35
CA ASP A 49 -2.11 -2.84 -21.28
C ASP A 49 -2.82 -2.93 -19.91
N SER A 50 -2.32 -2.19 -18.90
CA SER A 50 -2.88 -2.14 -17.54
C SER A 50 -3.15 -0.71 -17.08
N ASN A 51 -4.09 -0.56 -16.15
CA ASN A 51 -4.22 0.69 -15.41
C ASN A 51 -3.21 0.64 -14.24
N ALA A 52 -1.97 1.00 -14.55
CA ALA A 52 -0.85 1.00 -13.62
C ALA A 52 -0.21 2.38 -13.49
N GLY A 53 0.53 2.59 -12.41
CA GLY A 53 1.29 3.82 -12.21
C GLY A 53 1.82 4.01 -10.80
N ILE A 54 2.25 5.24 -10.53
CA ILE A 54 2.94 5.60 -9.28
C ILE A 54 2.22 6.77 -8.59
N ILE A 55 2.09 6.66 -7.28
CA ILE A 55 1.67 7.73 -6.37
C ILE A 55 2.89 8.10 -5.53
N VAL A 56 3.21 9.40 -5.47
CA VAL A 56 4.30 9.94 -4.66
C VAL A 56 3.72 10.55 -3.40
N THR A 57 4.25 10.17 -2.24
CA THR A 57 3.81 10.70 -0.93
C THR A 57 4.50 12.02 -0.61
N LYS A 58 4.09 12.68 0.49
CA LYS A 58 4.77 13.89 1.01
C LYS A 58 6.26 13.64 1.29
N ASN A 59 6.61 12.42 1.69
CA ASN A 59 7.97 12.03 2.06
C ASN A 59 8.79 11.55 0.86
N ASN A 60 8.30 11.77 -0.36
CA ASN A 60 8.90 11.32 -1.61
C ASN A 60 9.01 9.79 -1.72
N ASP A 61 8.21 9.06 -0.94
CA ASP A 61 8.07 7.62 -1.10
C ASP A 61 7.23 7.30 -2.34
N SER A 62 7.53 6.19 -3.00
CA SER A 62 6.79 5.71 -4.16
C SER A 62 5.82 4.59 -3.77
N ILE A 63 4.57 4.76 -4.16
CA ILE A 63 3.51 3.75 -4.03
C ILE A 63 3.06 3.37 -5.44
N PHE A 64 3.29 2.11 -5.80
CA PHE A 64 2.93 1.54 -7.09
C PHE A 64 1.52 0.97 -7.03
N TYR A 65 0.80 1.07 -8.13
CA TYR A 65 -0.46 0.36 -8.31
C TYR A 65 -0.50 -0.29 -9.70
N ASP A 66 -1.20 -1.41 -9.77
CA ASP A 66 -1.50 -2.11 -11.02
C ASP A 66 -2.89 -2.73 -10.91
N TYR A 67 -3.75 -2.39 -11.86
CA TYR A 67 -5.05 -3.01 -12.09
C TYR A 67 -5.04 -3.66 -13.48
N GLY A 68 -4.91 -4.99 -13.50
CA GLY A 68 -4.75 -5.73 -14.75
C GLY A 68 -4.67 -7.25 -14.57
N PRO A 69 -4.58 -8.01 -15.67
CA PRO A 69 -4.46 -9.47 -15.61
C PRO A 69 -3.07 -9.92 -15.10
N TYR A 70 -2.04 -9.07 -15.17
CA TYR A 70 -0.67 -9.44 -14.80
C TYR A 70 -0.18 -8.81 -13.48
N SER A 71 -1.09 -8.20 -12.70
CA SER A 71 -0.70 -7.54 -11.46
C SER A 71 -0.07 -8.54 -10.48
N SER A 72 1.16 -8.26 -10.04
CA SER A 72 1.92 -9.07 -9.09
C SER A 72 1.12 -9.37 -7.83
N SER A 73 1.22 -10.61 -7.33
CA SER A 73 0.58 -11.04 -6.09
C SER A 73 1.27 -10.50 -4.83
N LEU A 74 2.38 -9.77 -4.97
CA LEU A 74 3.19 -9.30 -3.84
C LEU A 74 3.72 -10.46 -2.99
N GLU A 75 4.26 -11.50 -3.62
CA GLU A 75 5.06 -12.47 -2.87
C GLU A 75 6.39 -11.83 -2.46
N GLU A 76 6.80 -12.09 -1.23
CA GLU A 76 8.14 -11.73 -0.79
C GLU A 76 9.13 -12.79 -1.29
N PRO A 77 10.21 -12.39 -1.96
CA PRO A 77 11.25 -13.34 -2.36
C PRO A 77 11.83 -13.95 -1.09
N THR A 78 11.80 -15.27 -1.03
CA THR A 78 12.61 -16.03 -0.10
C THR A 78 13.94 -16.25 -0.82
N ASP A 79 15.02 -15.67 -0.30
CA ASP A 79 16.36 -15.98 -0.81
C ASP A 79 16.60 -17.50 -0.72
N ALA A 80 17.58 -18.00 -1.47
CA ALA A 80 17.88 -19.43 -1.46
C ALA A 80 18.19 -19.88 -0.03
N ILE A 81 17.46 -20.87 0.47
CA ILE A 81 17.58 -21.32 1.84
C ILE A 81 18.67 -22.40 1.91
N ILE A 82 19.64 -22.24 2.80
CA ILE A 82 20.66 -23.26 3.08
C ILE A 82 20.70 -23.55 4.58
N SER A 83 20.76 -24.83 4.97
CA SER A 83 21.01 -25.16 6.36
C SER A 83 22.46 -24.83 6.72
N ARG A 84 22.74 -24.48 7.99
CA ARG A 84 24.13 -24.27 8.44
C ARG A 84 25.01 -25.51 8.19
N LYS A 85 24.43 -26.71 8.25
CA LYS A 85 25.14 -27.96 7.94
C LYS A 85 25.55 -27.99 6.47
N ASP A 86 24.62 -27.74 5.55
CA ASP A 86 24.89 -27.82 4.10
C ASP A 86 25.82 -26.70 3.65
N LEU A 87 25.73 -25.51 4.27
CA LEU A 87 26.68 -24.43 4.06
C LEU A 87 28.10 -24.84 4.43
N ASN A 88 28.28 -25.52 5.56
CA ASN A 88 29.60 -26.00 5.98
C ASN A 88 30.14 -27.06 5.00
N GLU A 89 29.30 -27.93 4.45
CA GLU A 89 29.73 -28.88 3.41
C GLU A 89 30.09 -28.18 2.09
N LEU A 90 29.33 -27.16 1.69
CA LEU A 90 29.65 -26.33 0.51
C LEU A 90 31.02 -25.68 0.65
N LEU A 91 31.28 -25.04 1.80
CA LEU A 91 32.54 -24.32 2.05
C LEU A 91 33.75 -25.25 2.18
N LYS A 92 33.57 -26.54 2.49
CA LYS A 92 34.67 -27.53 2.41
C LYS A 92 35.10 -27.81 0.98
N VAL A 93 34.14 -27.84 0.04
CA VAL A 93 34.40 -28.14 -1.38
C VAL A 93 34.80 -26.88 -2.13
N ASN A 94 34.22 -25.73 -1.78
CA ASN A 94 34.51 -24.43 -2.37
C ASN A 94 34.61 -23.34 -1.27
N PRO A 95 35.79 -23.14 -0.67
CA PRO A 95 35.98 -22.17 0.41
C PRO A 95 35.71 -20.70 0.02
N GLU A 96 35.75 -20.38 -1.28
CA GLU A 96 35.54 -19.03 -1.82
C GLU A 96 34.13 -18.83 -2.38
N ALA A 97 33.20 -19.76 -2.11
CA ALA A 97 31.81 -19.61 -2.55
C ALA A 97 31.19 -18.31 -2.00
N ASP A 98 30.55 -17.53 -2.88
CA ASP A 98 29.74 -16.39 -2.45
C ASP A 98 28.46 -16.90 -1.80
N THR A 99 28.32 -16.64 -0.50
CA THR A 99 27.17 -17.09 0.30
C THR A 99 26.19 -15.97 0.63
N THR A 100 26.39 -14.76 0.09
CA THR A 100 25.58 -13.57 0.42
C THR A 100 24.12 -13.71 0.00
N ALA A 101 23.86 -14.50 -1.03
CA ALA A 101 22.53 -14.79 -1.54
C ALA A 101 21.78 -15.89 -0.77
N PHE A 102 22.40 -16.54 0.23
CA PHE A 102 21.75 -17.58 1.02
C PHE A 102 21.15 -17.05 2.33
N MET A 103 19.89 -17.41 2.58
CA MET A 103 19.32 -17.38 3.93
C MET A 103 19.77 -18.62 4.71
N ILE A 104 20.59 -18.41 5.74
CA ILE A 104 21.16 -19.50 6.54
C ILE A 104 20.18 -19.90 7.64
N LEU A 105 19.57 -21.08 7.54
CA LEU A 105 18.78 -21.65 8.61
C LEU A 105 19.68 -22.30 9.66
N ASN A 106 19.59 -21.78 10.88
CA ASN A 106 20.08 -22.46 12.07
C ASN A 106 19.00 -23.43 12.59
N ALA A 107 19.36 -24.39 13.43
CA ALA A 107 18.45 -25.42 13.95
C ALA A 107 17.15 -24.89 14.60
N ASN A 108 17.12 -23.61 14.99
CA ASN A 108 15.99 -22.96 15.63
C ASN A 108 15.31 -21.86 14.78
N ALA A 109 15.72 -21.68 13.52
CA ALA A 109 15.17 -20.65 12.62
C ALA A 109 14.12 -21.27 11.68
N ASN A 110 13.00 -20.59 11.50
CA ASN A 110 11.96 -20.96 10.54
C ASN A 110 12.05 -20.06 9.29
N GLN A 111 11.67 -20.57 8.13
CA GLN A 111 11.59 -19.79 6.89
C GLN A 111 10.71 -18.53 7.05
N GLU A 112 9.68 -18.61 7.88
CA GLU A 112 8.77 -17.50 8.19
C GLU A 112 9.45 -16.34 8.94
N ASP A 113 10.59 -16.59 9.60
CA ASP A 113 11.39 -15.56 10.27
C ASP A 113 12.00 -14.58 9.26
N PHE A 114 12.19 -15.03 8.02
CA PHE A 114 12.78 -14.24 6.93
C PHE A 114 11.74 -13.47 6.11
N ILE A 115 10.45 -13.81 6.24
CA ILE A 115 9.36 -12.99 5.69
C ILE A 115 9.38 -11.65 6.43
N LYS A 116 9.55 -10.55 5.71
CA LYS A 116 9.71 -9.21 6.28
C LYS A 116 8.38 -8.59 6.67
N SER A 117 7.26 -9.08 6.13
CA SER A 117 5.92 -8.57 6.43
C SER A 117 5.06 -9.55 7.20
N LYS A 118 4.18 -9.00 8.03
CA LYS A 118 2.99 -9.69 8.53
C LYS A 118 1.93 -9.66 7.43
N ILE A 119 1.39 -10.83 7.12
CA ILE A 119 0.31 -10.98 6.13
C ILE A 119 -1.02 -11.11 6.87
N THR A 120 -2.02 -10.34 6.44
CA THR A 120 -3.40 -10.46 6.93
C THR A 120 -4.38 -10.51 5.76
N TYR A 121 -5.54 -11.14 5.97
CA TYR A 121 -6.60 -11.18 4.97
C TYR A 121 -7.83 -10.46 5.50
N LYS A 122 -8.35 -9.51 4.71
CA LYS A 122 -9.56 -8.73 5.04
C LYS A 122 -10.44 -8.57 3.81
N LYS A 123 -11.70 -8.16 4.01
CA LYS A 123 -12.56 -7.72 2.90
C LYS A 123 -12.35 -6.23 2.64
N ILE A 124 -12.04 -5.88 1.39
CA ILE A 124 -11.92 -4.50 0.91
C ILE A 124 -12.88 -4.36 -0.27
N ASP A 125 -13.84 -3.46 -0.14
CA ASP A 125 -14.94 -3.31 -1.11
C ASP A 125 -15.68 -4.61 -1.48
N GLY A 126 -15.76 -5.53 -0.52
CA GLY A 126 -16.36 -6.86 -0.70
C GLY A 126 -15.40 -7.95 -1.19
N TYR A 127 -14.22 -7.59 -1.69
CA TYR A 127 -13.21 -8.53 -2.19
C TYR A 127 -12.28 -9.02 -1.08
N LYS A 128 -11.90 -10.30 -1.13
CA LYS A 128 -10.85 -10.84 -0.24
C LYS A 128 -9.49 -10.25 -0.66
N ALA A 129 -8.87 -9.53 0.25
CA ALA A 129 -7.62 -8.81 0.03
C ALA A 129 -6.51 -9.33 0.94
N LYS A 130 -5.34 -9.62 0.36
CA LYS A 130 -4.08 -9.90 1.07
C LYS A 130 -3.45 -8.56 1.41
N ILE A 131 -3.26 -8.24 2.69
CA ILE A 131 -2.63 -7.01 3.16
C ILE A 131 -1.27 -7.37 3.76
N LEU A 132 -0.22 -6.68 3.29
CA LEU A 132 1.13 -6.80 3.78
C LEU A 132 1.45 -5.60 4.67
N GLU A 133 1.97 -5.86 5.86
CA GLU A 133 2.47 -4.85 6.78
C GLU A 133 3.89 -5.23 7.23
N PRO A 134 4.93 -4.42 6.99
CA PRO A 134 6.29 -4.72 7.41
C PRO A 134 6.38 -4.98 8.92
N LYS A 135 7.03 -6.09 9.32
CA LYS A 135 7.36 -6.39 10.73
C LYS A 135 8.27 -5.31 11.33
N GLN A 136 9.11 -4.69 10.48
CA GLN A 136 9.95 -3.55 10.82
C GLN A 136 9.66 -2.41 9.84
N VAL A 137 9.29 -1.24 10.38
CA VAL A 137 9.05 -0.03 9.57
C VAL A 137 10.30 0.31 8.76
N GLY A 138 10.12 0.70 7.50
CA GLY A 138 11.23 1.01 6.59
C GLY A 138 11.95 -0.22 6.02
N LYS A 139 11.51 -1.45 6.33
CA LYS A 139 12.10 -2.69 5.82
C LYS A 139 11.04 -3.68 5.37
N GLY A 140 10.82 -3.78 4.06
CA GLY A 140 9.85 -4.70 3.44
C GLY A 140 8.75 -3.97 2.68
N MET A 141 7.66 -4.69 2.39
CA MET A 141 6.53 -4.18 1.61
C MET A 141 5.34 -3.86 2.51
N ALA A 142 4.73 -2.69 2.31
CA ALA A 142 3.39 -2.39 2.79
C ALA A 142 2.46 -2.31 1.58
N GLY A 143 1.32 -2.98 1.62
CA GLY A 143 0.44 -2.97 0.45
C GLY A 143 -0.76 -3.90 0.54
N VAL A 144 -1.47 -3.99 -0.57
CA VAL A 144 -2.62 -4.86 -0.75
C VAL A 144 -2.57 -5.56 -2.11
N TYR A 145 -3.01 -6.81 -2.14
CA TYR A 145 -3.28 -7.57 -3.35
C TYR A 145 -4.69 -8.16 -3.32
N ILE A 146 -5.37 -8.15 -4.46
CA ILE A 146 -6.68 -8.78 -4.66
C ILE A 146 -6.62 -9.64 -5.93
N ASP A 147 -6.91 -10.94 -5.79
CA ASP A 147 -6.75 -11.93 -6.87
C ASP A 147 -7.80 -11.83 -7.99
N SER A 148 -8.98 -11.34 -7.67
CA SER A 148 -10.09 -11.36 -8.63
C SER A 148 -11.10 -10.26 -8.33
N ILE A 149 -10.99 -9.15 -9.05
CA ILE A 149 -11.98 -8.06 -9.06
C ILE A 149 -13.13 -8.39 -10.02
N LYS A 150 -12.79 -8.88 -11.22
CA LYS A 150 -13.72 -9.33 -12.27
C LYS A 150 -13.01 -10.21 -13.29
N THR A 151 -13.75 -10.78 -14.23
CA THR A 151 -13.20 -11.48 -15.39
C THR A 151 -13.18 -10.55 -16.60
N GLY A 152 -12.01 -10.38 -17.22
CA GLY A 152 -11.82 -9.70 -18.51
C GLY A 152 -11.51 -10.69 -19.63
N SER A 153 -11.21 -10.18 -20.83
CA SER A 153 -10.88 -10.99 -22.02
C SER A 153 -9.62 -11.86 -21.85
N LEU A 154 -8.65 -11.38 -21.04
CA LEU A 154 -7.39 -12.07 -20.76
C LEU A 154 -7.42 -12.86 -19.43
N GLY A 155 -8.60 -13.07 -18.84
CA GLY A 155 -8.78 -13.80 -17.58
C GLY A 155 -9.11 -12.90 -16.39
N LYS A 156 -8.75 -13.33 -15.18
CA LYS A 156 -9.04 -12.58 -13.95
C LYS A 156 -8.30 -11.26 -13.93
N ILE A 157 -9.04 -10.19 -13.67
CA ILE A 157 -8.47 -8.88 -13.38
C ILE A 157 -8.10 -8.82 -11.91
N ARG A 158 -6.82 -8.58 -11.66
CA ARG A 158 -6.19 -8.47 -10.35
C ARG A 158 -5.97 -7.00 -10.00
N PHE A 159 -5.63 -6.77 -8.74
CA PHE A 159 -5.22 -5.46 -8.28
C PHE A 159 -4.09 -5.58 -7.26
N ASN A 160 -3.09 -4.71 -7.37
CA ASN A 160 -2.18 -4.42 -6.28
C ASN A 160 -2.00 -2.92 -6.06
N LEU A 161 -1.63 -2.56 -4.83
CA LEU A 161 -1.22 -1.22 -4.43
C LEU A 161 -0.19 -1.38 -3.30
N TYR A 162 1.04 -0.94 -3.49
CA TYR A 162 2.11 -1.22 -2.53
C TYR A 162 3.25 -0.19 -2.60
N GLY A 163 4.03 -0.10 -1.51
CA GLY A 163 5.30 0.57 -1.48
C GLY A 163 6.35 -0.26 -0.74
N THR A 164 7.62 -0.02 -1.05
CA THR A 164 8.76 -0.71 -0.45
C THR A 164 9.53 0.24 0.48
N ASN A 165 9.93 -0.26 1.65
CA ASN A 165 10.76 0.46 2.62
C ASN A 165 10.25 1.86 2.99
N LEU A 166 8.92 2.01 3.03
CA LEU A 166 8.25 3.30 3.27
C LEU A 166 8.65 3.91 4.62
N THR A 167 8.71 5.23 4.66
CA THR A 167 8.76 5.96 5.94
C THR A 167 7.56 5.59 6.82
N LYS A 168 7.70 5.73 8.15
CA LYS A 168 6.64 5.39 9.12
C LYS A 168 5.30 6.06 8.79
N GLU A 169 5.36 7.35 8.43
CA GLU A 169 4.18 8.14 8.07
C GLU A 169 3.53 7.59 6.80
N SER A 170 4.28 7.43 5.70
CA SER A 170 3.74 6.91 4.43
C SER A 170 3.20 5.48 4.58
N GLN A 171 3.86 4.61 5.36
CA GLN A 171 3.36 3.27 5.64
C GLN A 171 1.99 3.33 6.33
N ASN A 172 1.85 4.14 7.38
CA ASN A 172 0.59 4.28 8.11
C ASN A 172 -0.51 4.89 7.23
N GLU A 173 -0.18 5.86 6.40
CA GLU A 173 -1.10 6.49 5.45
C GLU A 173 -1.57 5.49 4.39
N LEU A 174 -0.66 4.69 3.83
CA LEU A 174 -1.00 3.64 2.86
C LEU A 174 -1.92 2.58 3.46
N LEU A 175 -1.58 2.04 4.63
CA LEU A 175 -2.41 1.02 5.29
C LEU A 175 -3.82 1.55 5.61
N LYS A 176 -3.97 2.83 5.95
CA LYS A 176 -5.27 3.47 6.11
C LYS A 176 -5.99 3.65 4.77
N ALA A 177 -5.29 4.12 3.75
CA ALA A 177 -5.86 4.38 2.43
C ALA A 177 -6.40 3.10 1.78
N ILE A 178 -5.71 1.96 1.94
CA ILE A 178 -6.15 0.63 1.47
C ILE A 178 -7.59 0.31 1.89
N HIS A 179 -7.98 0.68 3.12
CA HIS A 179 -9.33 0.44 3.63
C HIS A 179 -10.44 1.28 2.96
N THR A 180 -10.05 2.26 2.14
CA THR A 180 -10.97 3.17 1.46
C THR A 180 -11.11 2.88 -0.04
N LEU A 181 -10.38 1.87 -0.54
CA LEU A 181 -10.47 1.44 -1.93
C LEU A 181 -11.91 1.11 -2.32
N ARG A 182 -12.31 1.61 -3.48
CA ARG A 182 -13.57 1.30 -4.16
C ARG A 182 -13.28 0.98 -5.62
N PHE A 183 -13.80 -0.13 -6.12
CA PHE A 183 -13.61 -0.54 -7.50
C PHE A 183 -14.85 -0.18 -8.34
N THR A 184 -14.61 0.28 -9.56
CA THR A 184 -15.68 0.54 -10.52
C THR A 184 -16.25 -0.82 -10.97
N LYS A 185 -17.57 -0.98 -10.83
CA LYS A 185 -18.31 -2.19 -11.21
C LYS A 185 -18.46 -2.28 -12.72
#